data_AF-A0A534NHD2-F1
#
_entry.id   AF-A0A534NHD2-F1
#
_cell.length_a   1.000
_cell.length_b   1.000
_cell.length_c   1.000
_cell.angle_alpha   90.00
_cell.angle_beta   90.00
_cell.angle_gamma   90.00
#
_symmetry.space_group_name_H-M   'P 1'
#
loop_
_entity.id
_entity.type
_entity.pdbx_description
1 polymer ?
#
loop_
_entity_poly.entity_id
_entity_poly.type
_entity_poly.pdbx_seq_one_letter_code
_entity_poly.pdbx_strand_id
1 'polypeptide(L)'
;MYRLPQSDAGFDPRPLGLGDLEVTVRFGIQENGEITGLKIVKRSGDPSYDDSVFRAVSKANPLPPPPESYRKDFMDVELTFRPKDLAGG
;
A
#
# COMPACT_ATOMS: atom_id res chain seq x y z
N MET A 1 35.96 -32.53 1.97
CA MET A 1 34.50 -32.65 2.12
C MET A 1 34.11 -31.98 3.42
N TYR A 2 33.42 -30.84 3.37
CA TYR A 2 32.81 -30.24 4.57
C TYR A 2 31.29 -30.37 4.44
N ARG A 3 30.66 -31.04 5.41
CA ARG A 3 29.20 -31.11 5.53
C ARG A 3 28.74 -29.87 6.30
N LEU A 4 28.00 -28.99 5.63
CA LEU A 4 27.34 -27.86 6.27
C LEU A 4 26.30 -28.39 7.29
N PRO A 5 26.21 -27.79 8.50
CA PRO A 5 25.08 -28.04 9.37
C PRO A 5 23.81 -27.52 8.71
N GLN A 6 22.76 -28.35 8.71
CA GLN A 6 21.45 -27.97 8.21
C GLN A 6 20.87 -26.84 9.06
N SER A 7 20.32 -25.88 8.33
CA SER A 7 19.49 -24.76 8.73
C SER A 7 18.53 -25.06 9.89
N ASP A 8 18.73 -24.38 11.02
CA ASP A 8 17.73 -24.25 12.08
C ASP A 8 17.71 -22.77 12.50
N ALA A 9 16.52 -22.17 12.49
CA ALA A 9 16.20 -20.76 12.72
C ALA A 9 16.59 -19.77 11.60
N GLY A 10 15.59 -19.43 10.77
CA GLY A 10 15.64 -18.36 9.78
C GLY A 10 15.83 -16.99 10.43
N PHE A 11 17.09 -16.60 10.61
CA PHE A 11 17.45 -15.20 10.49
C PHE A 11 17.42 -14.89 8.99
N ASP A 12 16.34 -14.25 8.54
CA ASP A 12 16.23 -13.68 7.21
C ASP A 12 16.73 -12.23 7.32
N PRO A 13 18.02 -11.94 7.09
CA PRO A 13 18.52 -10.59 7.08
C PRO A 13 17.98 -9.90 5.83
N ARG A 14 16.72 -9.46 5.88
CA ARG A 14 16.28 -8.43 4.95
C ARG A 14 17.22 -7.26 5.18
N PRO A 15 18.03 -6.85 4.19
CA PRO A 15 18.82 -5.65 4.36
C PRO A 15 17.87 -4.52 4.76
N LEU A 16 18.27 -3.68 5.72
CA LEU A 16 17.62 -2.41 6.04
C LEU A 16 17.79 -1.42 4.87
N GLY A 17 17.57 -1.90 3.64
CA GLY A 17 17.69 -1.13 2.43
C GLY A 17 16.56 -0.14 2.39
N LEU A 18 16.89 1.10 2.05
CA LEU A 18 15.96 2.11 1.55
C LEU A 18 15.22 1.67 0.25
N GLY A 19 15.14 0.36 -0.05
CA GLY A 19 14.71 -0.21 -1.33
C GLY A 19 13.26 -0.70 -1.38
N ASP A 20 12.61 -0.94 -0.23
CA ASP A 20 11.30 -1.62 -0.18
C ASP A 20 10.28 -0.91 0.73
N LEU A 21 10.26 0.42 0.75
CA LEU A 21 9.16 1.14 1.41
C LEU A 21 7.86 0.82 0.65
N GLU A 22 6.94 0.13 1.31
CA GLU A 22 5.62 -0.20 0.78
C GLU A 22 4.55 0.12 1.79
N VAL A 23 3.54 0.88 1.37
CA VAL A 23 2.33 1.15 2.17
C VAL A 23 1.15 0.59 1.42
N THR A 24 0.37 -0.27 2.07
CA THR A 24 -0.89 -0.75 1.50
C THR A 24 -2.04 -0.08 2.23
N VAL A 25 -2.94 0.54 1.47
CA VAL A 25 -4.17 1.12 1.97
C VAL A 25 -5.38 0.35 1.45
N ARG A 26 -6.47 0.41 2.20
CA ARG A 26 -7.76 -0.14 1.81
C ARG A 26 -8.85 0.90 1.98
N PHE A 27 -9.72 1.04 0.97
CA PHE A 27 -10.81 2.00 0.95
C PHE A 27 -11.88 1.60 -0.09
N GLY A 28 -13.08 2.14 0.01
CA GLY A 28 -14.12 2.02 -1.01
C GLY A 28 -14.29 3.31 -1.80
N ILE A 29 -14.78 3.22 -3.03
CA ILE A 29 -15.17 4.35 -3.88
C ILE A 29 -16.66 4.20 -4.20
N GLN A 30 -17.45 5.18 -3.78
CA GLN A 30 -18.91 5.20 -4.02
C GLN A 30 -19.24 5.61 -5.46
N GLU A 31 -20.51 5.46 -5.86
CA GLU A 31 -20.98 5.78 -7.21
C GLU A 31 -20.78 7.25 -7.61
N ASN A 32 -20.68 8.16 -6.63
CA ASN A 32 -20.38 9.59 -6.80
C ASN A 32 -18.87 9.90 -6.76
N GLY A 33 -18.00 8.89 -6.62
CA GLY A 33 -16.56 9.06 -6.51
C GLY A 33 -16.04 9.28 -5.08
N GLU A 34 -16.90 9.33 -4.07
CA GLU A 34 -16.50 9.53 -2.69
C GLU A 34 -15.67 8.35 -2.16
N ILE A 35 -14.50 8.67 -1.60
CA ILE A 35 -13.66 7.69 -0.90
C ILE A 35 -14.23 7.43 0.50
N THR A 36 -14.42 6.17 0.86
CA THR A 36 -14.93 5.74 2.18
C THR A 36 -14.02 4.72 2.84
N GLY A 37 -14.01 4.69 4.17
CA GLY A 37 -13.32 3.64 4.94
C GLY A 37 -11.80 3.57 4.76
N LEU A 38 -11.15 4.68 4.37
CA LEU A 38 -9.71 4.73 4.15
C LEU A 38 -8.91 4.34 5.40
N LYS A 39 -8.05 3.34 5.26
CA LYS A 39 -7.15 2.87 6.30
C LYS A 39 -5.85 2.31 5.73
N ILE A 40 -4.78 2.36 6.51
CA ILE A 40 -3.52 1.67 6.23
C ILE A 40 -3.66 0.22 6.74
N VAL A 41 -3.48 -0.76 5.85
CA VAL A 41 -3.51 -2.20 6.18
C VAL A 41 -2.11 -2.82 6.24
N LYS A 42 -1.11 -2.20 5.60
CA LYS A 42 0.32 -2.53 5.73
C LYS A 42 1.12 -1.22 5.86
N ARG A 43 1.83 -1.07 6.97
CA ARG A 43 2.74 0.05 7.25
C ARG A 43 4.09 -0.21 6.58
N SER A 44 4.76 0.84 6.12
CA SER A 44 6.10 0.71 5.51
C SER A 44 7.23 0.57 6.52
N GLY A 45 6.98 0.98 7.77
CA GLY A 45 8.02 1.14 8.78
C GLY A 45 8.57 2.57 8.88
N ASP A 46 8.20 3.46 7.94
CA ASP A 46 8.46 4.90 8.00
C ASP A 46 7.13 5.66 8.19
N PRO A 47 6.86 6.23 9.38
CA PRO A 47 5.62 6.96 9.64
C PRO A 47 5.40 8.18 8.74
N SER A 48 6.47 8.86 8.31
CA SER A 48 6.35 10.04 7.45
C SER A 48 5.90 9.64 6.05
N TYR A 49 6.40 8.51 5.54
CA TYR A 49 5.97 7.94 4.27
C TYR A 49 4.53 7.41 4.35
N ASP A 50 4.19 6.66 5.40
CA ASP A 50 2.83 6.19 5.69
C ASP A 50 1.81 7.36 5.67
N ASP A 51 2.11 8.43 6.40
CA ASP A 51 1.25 9.61 6.48
C ASP A 51 1.15 10.35 5.14
N SER A 52 2.23 10.36 4.35
CA SER A 52 2.22 10.98 3.03
C SER A 52 1.27 10.27 2.07
N VAL A 53 1.28 8.93 2.06
CA VAL A 53 0.38 8.10 1.26
C VAL A 53 -1.07 8.30 1.71
N PHE A 54 -1.33 8.27 3.01
CA PHE A 54 -2.67 8.47 3.55
C PHE A 54 -3.24 9.84 3.17
N ARG A 55 -2.44 10.90 3.26
CA ARG A 55 -2.82 12.26 2.85
C ARG A 55 -3.06 12.35 1.35
N ALA A 56 -2.24 11.70 0.52
CA ALA A 56 -2.41 11.72 -0.93
C ALA A 56 -3.75 11.10 -1.35
N VAL A 57 -4.10 9.94 -0.80
CA VAL A 57 -5.39 9.28 -1.07
C VAL A 57 -6.55 10.12 -0.54
N SER A 58 -6.44 10.66 0.67
CA SER A 58 -7.44 11.57 1.25
C SER A 58 -7.69 12.81 0.37
N LYS A 59 -6.62 13.39 -0.21
CA LYS A 59 -6.71 14.56 -1.10
C LYS A 59 -7.32 14.24 -2.46
N ALA A 60 -7.26 12.98 -2.90
CA ALA A 60 -7.86 12.55 -4.15
C ALA A 60 -9.38 12.39 -4.04
N ASN A 61 -9.98 12.58 -2.86
CA ASN A 61 -11.42 12.54 -2.66
C ASN A 61 -12.09 13.87 -3.14
N PRO A 62 -13.09 13.84 -4.04
CA PRO A 62 -13.64 12.66 -4.72
C PRO A 62 -12.82 12.23 -5.95
N LEU A 63 -12.77 10.92 -6.17
CA LEU A 63 -12.24 10.32 -7.39
C LEU A 63 -13.28 10.35 -8.52
N PRO A 64 -12.90 10.09 -9.77
CA PRO A 64 -13.87 9.78 -10.81
C PRO A 64 -14.77 8.61 -10.39
N PRO A 65 -16.07 8.65 -10.71
CA PRO A 65 -16.99 7.58 -10.36
C PRO A 65 -16.60 6.28 -11.08
N PRO A 66 -16.68 5.12 -10.41
CA PRO A 66 -16.37 3.84 -11.02
C PRO A 66 -17.38 3.49 -12.11
N PRO A 67 -16.97 2.78 -13.19
CA PRO A 67 -17.90 2.33 -14.21
C PRO A 67 -18.97 1.42 -13.60
N GLU A 68 -20.20 1.52 -14.10
CA GLU A 68 -21.38 0.85 -13.51
C GLU A 68 -21.19 -0.64 -13.25
N SER A 69 -20.61 -1.36 -14.23
CA SER A 69 -20.39 -2.81 -14.13
C SER A 69 -19.41 -3.23 -13.03
N TYR A 70 -18.56 -2.31 -12.56
CA TYR A 70 -17.50 -2.59 -11.58
C TYR A 70 -17.74 -1.95 -10.21
N ARG A 71 -18.85 -1.21 -10.02
CA ARG A 71 -19.12 -0.48 -8.76
C ARG A 71 -18.94 -1.36 -7.51
N LYS A 72 -19.35 -2.63 -7.56
CA LYS A 72 -19.19 -3.59 -6.46
C LYS A 72 -17.72 -3.87 -6.13
N ASP A 73 -16.87 -4.01 -7.14
CA ASP A 73 -15.43 -4.25 -6.96
C ASP A 73 -14.75 -3.01 -6.35
N PHE A 74 -15.22 -1.82 -6.72
CA PHE A 74 -14.70 -0.56 -6.21
C PHE A 74 -15.17 -0.21 -4.79
N MET A 75 -16.13 -0.94 -4.21
CA MET A 75 -16.53 -0.74 -2.80
C MET A 75 -15.42 -1.16 -1.81
N ASP A 76 -14.43 -1.91 -2.28
CA ASP A 76 -13.35 -2.43 -1.46
C ASP A 76 -12.05 -2.62 -2.27
N VAL A 77 -11.26 -1.56 -2.36
CA VAL A 77 -10.01 -1.49 -3.09
C VAL A 77 -8.84 -1.63 -2.12
N GLU A 78 -7.89 -2.49 -2.46
CA GLU A 78 -6.58 -2.56 -1.80
C GLU A 78 -5.50 -2.06 -2.78
N LEU A 79 -4.75 -1.03 -2.37
CA LEU A 79 -3.73 -0.38 -3.20
C LEU A 79 -2.41 -0.29 -2.46
N THR A 80 -1.32 -0.72 -3.11
CA THR A 80 0.05 -0.65 -2.57
C THR A 80 0.84 0.47 -3.25
N PHE A 81 1.42 1.35 -2.44
CA PHE A 81 2.24 2.48 -2.86
C PHE A 81 3.72 2.25 -2.55
N ARG A 82 4.56 2.50 -3.54
CA ARG A 82 6.03 2.50 -3.46
C ARG A 82 6.56 3.91 -3.74
N PRO A 83 7.73 4.32 -3.19
CA PRO A 83 8.25 5.67 -3.38
C PRO A 83 8.37 6.08 -4.86
N LYS A 84 8.69 5.12 -5.74
CA LYS A 84 8.73 5.32 -7.19
C LYS A 84 7.39 5.76 -7.80
N ASP A 85 6.27 5.43 -7.15
CA ASP A 85 4.92 5.83 -7.57
C ASP A 85 4.62 7.30 -7.21
N LEU A 86 5.39 7.89 -6.27
CA LEU A 86 5.24 9.28 -5.83
C LEU A 86 6.30 10.23 -6.44
N ALA A 87 7.42 9.71 -6.93
CA ALA A 87 8.55 10.50 -7.42
C ALA A 87 8.44 10.96 -8.90
N GLY A 88 7.29 10.72 -9.55
CA GLY A 88 7.08 10.99 -10.98
C GLY A 88 6.17 12.18 -11.30
N GLY A 89 6.05 13.17 -10.40
CA GLY A 89 5.26 14.38 -10.60
C GLY A 89 6.10 15.61 -10.87
#